data_AF-A0A562IEN3-F1
#
_entry.id   AF-A0A562IEN3-F1
#
_cell.length_a   1.000
_cell.length_b   1.000
_cell.length_c   1.000
_cell.angle_alpha   90.00
_cell.angle_beta   90.00
_cell.angle_gamma   90.00
#
_symmetry.space_group_name_H-M   'P 1'
#
loop_
_entity.id
_entity.type
_entity.pdbx_description
1 polymer ?
#
loop_
_entity_poly.entity_id
_entity_poly.type
_entity_poly.pdbx_seq_one_letter_code
_entity_poly.pdbx_strand_id
1 'polypeptide(L)'
;MDPATGRTTVAVDDAVSESLLAALRARLAGTDAVVRREPGRLSTLIAGGQAIYAGGGGRCSLGANVRSGTTYYFVTAGHCTSVGSTWYADSAGTSVLGTRTGSSFPGNDFGIVRYTSSVSHPSAVYTYPGLLAINGASVTIP
;
A
#
# COMPACT_ATOMS: atom_id res chain seq x y z
N MET A 1 7.85 11.95 7.28
CA MET A 1 8.73 13.12 7.39
C MET A 1 8.75 13.78 6.03
N ASP A 2 8.42 15.07 5.97
CA ASP A 2 8.56 15.84 4.75
C ASP A 2 10.07 16.03 4.47
N PRO A 3 10.61 15.49 3.36
CA PRO A 3 12.04 15.59 3.06
C PRO A 3 12.49 17.00 2.70
N ALA A 4 11.59 17.90 2.32
CA ALA A 4 11.91 19.30 2.02
C ALA A 4 11.93 20.18 3.28
N THR A 5 11.05 19.91 4.25
CA THR A 5 10.90 20.74 5.46
C THR A 5 11.39 20.10 6.74
N GLY A 6 11.73 18.81 6.72
CA GLY A 6 12.10 18.03 7.91
C GLY A 6 10.92 17.77 8.87
N ARG A 7 9.72 18.26 8.55
CA ARG A 7 8.56 18.16 9.45
C ARG A 7 8.03 16.74 9.51
N THR A 8 7.79 16.26 10.73
CA THR A 8 7.20 14.94 10.95
C THR A 8 5.68 15.08 11.07
N THR A 9 4.93 14.27 10.33
CA THR A 9 3.48 14.18 10.49
C THR A 9 3.13 12.77 10.93
N VAL A 10 2.36 12.67 12.01
CA VAL A 10 1.85 11.43 12.56
C VAL A 10 0.36 11.36 12.20
N ALA A 11 0.01 10.48 11.28
CA ALA A 11 -1.37 10.22 10.93
C ALA A 11 -1.98 9.19 11.88
N VAL A 12 -3.18 9.46 12.38
CA VAL A 12 -3.99 8.53 13.17
C VAL A 12 -5.34 8.33 12.50
N ASP A 13 -5.95 7.18 12.71
CA ASP A 13 -7.19 6.77 12.06
C ASP A 13 -8.36 6.72 13.03
N ASP A 14 -9.53 6.30 12.55
CA ASP A 14 -10.74 6.17 13.36
C ASP A 14 -10.69 5.00 14.37
N ALA A 15 -9.69 4.12 14.31
CA ALA A 15 -9.48 3.11 15.37
C ALA A 15 -8.76 3.67 16.60
N VAL A 16 -8.10 4.84 16.49
CA VAL A 16 -7.45 5.50 17.63
C VAL A 16 -8.49 6.26 18.45
N SER A 17 -8.71 5.83 19.70
CA SER A 17 -9.60 6.51 20.65
C SER A 17 -9.06 7.90 21.02
N GLU A 18 -9.95 8.78 21.51
CA GLU A 18 -9.55 10.12 21.98
C GLU A 18 -8.55 10.07 23.15
N SER A 19 -8.66 9.06 24.03
CA SER A 19 -7.71 8.86 25.13
C SER A 19 -6.30 8.50 24.62
N LEU A 20 -6.19 7.63 23.62
CA LEU A 20 -4.93 7.29 22.97
C LEU A 20 -4.36 8.49 22.20
N LEU A 21 -5.22 9.25 21.53
CA LEU A 21 -4.82 10.45 20.80
C LEU A 21 -4.25 11.52 21.75
N ALA A 22 -4.89 11.73 22.91
CA ALA A 22 -4.39 12.64 23.94
C ALA A 22 -3.03 12.18 24.49
N ALA A 23 -2.87 10.89 24.79
CA ALA A 23 -1.61 10.31 25.23
C ALA A 23 -0.49 10.47 24.19
N LEU A 24 -0.80 10.24 22.90
CA LEU A 24 0.13 10.45 21.79
C LEU A 24 0.60 11.91 21.71
N ARG A 25 -0.34 12.87 21.78
CA ARG A 25 0.00 14.31 21.77
C ARG A 25 0.90 14.70 22.94
N ALA A 26 0.63 14.18 24.14
CA ALA A 26 1.47 14.43 25.30
C ALA A 26 2.90 13.88 25.13
N ARG A 27 3.07 12.73 24.46
CA ARG A 27 4.39 12.16 24.17
C ARG A 27 5.17 12.93 23.09
N LEU A 28 4.47 13.57 22.18
CA LEU A 28 5.06 14.39 21.11
C LEU A 28 5.28 15.85 21.54
N ALA A 29 4.89 16.22 22.75
CA ALA A 29 5.10 17.55 23.29
C ALA A 29 6.60 17.90 23.28
N GLY A 30 6.94 19.07 22.72
CA GLY A 30 8.33 19.52 22.55
C GLY A 30 9.02 19.06 21.26
N THR A 31 8.30 18.39 20.35
CA THR A 31 8.77 18.07 18.99
C THR A 31 8.02 18.89 17.94
N ASP A 32 8.58 19.02 16.73
CA ASP A 32 7.90 19.63 15.56
C ASP A 32 6.91 18.67 14.88
N ALA A 33 6.53 17.58 15.55
CA ALA A 33 5.62 16.60 14.99
C ALA A 33 4.17 17.11 15.00
N VAL A 34 3.50 17.03 13.85
CA VAL A 34 2.08 17.37 13.72
C VAL A 34 1.25 16.09 13.72
N VAL A 35 0.24 16.00 14.59
CA VAL A 35 -0.71 14.89 14.58
C VAL A 35 -1.91 15.25 13.71
N ARG A 36 -2.21 14.41 12.71
CA ARG A 36 -3.35 14.57 11.80
C ARG A 36 -4.29 13.37 11.95
N ARG A 37 -5.59 13.62 12.12
CA ARG A 37 -6.61 12.57 12.10
C ARG A 37 -7.10 12.39 10.66
N GLU A 38 -7.11 11.15 10.20
CA GLU A 38 -7.60 10.74 8.88
C GLU A 38 -8.90 9.97 9.05
N PRO A 39 -9.94 10.26 8.26
CA PRO A 39 -11.17 9.50 8.29
C PRO A 39 -10.95 8.08 7.75
N GLY A 40 -11.64 7.10 8.34
CA GLY A 40 -11.52 5.67 8.04
C GLY A 40 -10.53 4.95 8.95
N ARG A 41 -10.44 3.62 8.81
CA ARG A 41 -9.47 2.78 9.52
C ARG A 41 -8.25 2.60 8.62
N LEU A 42 -7.07 2.98 9.09
CA LEU A 42 -5.79 2.65 8.47
C LEU A 42 -5.68 1.12 8.46
N SER A 43 -6.02 0.54 7.33
CA SER A 43 -5.48 -0.77 6.96
C SER A 43 -3.98 -0.59 6.76
N THR A 44 -3.21 -1.67 6.82
CA THR A 44 -1.89 -1.68 6.20
C THR A 44 -2.06 -1.11 4.79
N LEU A 45 -1.50 0.08 4.57
CA LEU A 45 -1.37 0.62 3.22
C LEU A 45 -0.62 -0.46 2.45
N ILE A 46 -1.04 -0.73 1.21
CA ILE A 46 -0.26 -1.57 0.33
C ILE A 46 0.30 -0.64 -0.76
N ALA A 47 1.60 -0.38 -0.67
CA ALA A 47 2.38 0.44 -1.56
C ALA A 47 3.41 -0.44 -2.29
N GLY A 48 4.07 0.11 -3.30
CA GLY A 48 5.14 -0.60 -4.01
C GLY A 48 6.21 -1.09 -3.02
N GLY A 49 6.62 -2.34 -3.18
CA GLY A 49 7.60 -3.03 -2.32
C GLY A 49 7.01 -3.76 -1.12
N GLN A 50 5.73 -3.59 -0.78
CA GLN A 50 5.13 -4.29 0.36
C GLN A 50 4.77 -5.75 0.05
N ALA A 51 4.78 -6.58 1.10
CA ALA A 51 4.44 -7.98 1.00
C ALA A 51 2.95 -8.18 0.65
N ILE A 52 2.71 -9.06 -0.32
CA ILE A 52 1.39 -9.53 -0.72
C ILE A 52 1.38 -11.06 -0.69
N TYR A 53 0.22 -11.63 -0.35
CA TYR A 53 0.10 -13.07 -0.09
C TYR A 53 -0.96 -13.67 -1.02
N ALA A 54 -0.64 -14.81 -1.65
CA ALA A 54 -1.59 -15.49 -2.53
C ALA A 54 -2.45 -16.48 -1.75
N GLY A 55 -3.71 -16.66 -2.15
CA GLY A 55 -4.64 -17.60 -1.51
C GLY A 55 -4.23 -19.08 -1.59
N GLY A 56 -3.31 -19.43 -2.50
CA GLY A 56 -2.69 -20.76 -2.57
C GLY A 56 -1.42 -20.90 -1.72
N GLY A 57 -1.09 -19.89 -0.91
CA GLY A 57 0.19 -19.76 -0.21
C GLY A 57 1.22 -18.97 -1.02
N GLY A 58 2.32 -18.58 -0.38
CA GLY A 58 3.38 -17.79 -1.00
C GLY A 58 3.30 -16.29 -0.72
N ARG A 59 4.48 -15.67 -0.66
CA ARG A 59 4.68 -14.25 -0.40
C ARG A 59 5.43 -13.62 -1.56
N CYS A 60 4.85 -12.59 -2.14
CA CYS A 60 5.47 -11.76 -3.17
C CYS A 60 5.49 -10.30 -2.73
N SER A 61 6.01 -9.43 -3.60
CA SER A 61 5.97 -7.99 -3.39
C SER A 61 5.01 -7.33 -4.38
N LEU A 62 4.28 -6.32 -3.91
CA LEU A 62 3.54 -5.43 -4.79
C LEU A 62 4.54 -4.60 -5.58
N GLY A 63 4.39 -4.51 -6.90
CA GLY A 63 5.23 -3.67 -7.75
C GLY A 63 4.79 -2.22 -7.71
N ALA A 64 3.62 -1.94 -8.30
CA ALA A 64 3.03 -0.60 -8.31
C ALA A 64 1.51 -0.63 -8.27
N ASN A 65 0.92 0.37 -7.61
CA ASN A 65 -0.50 0.68 -7.72
C ASN A 65 -0.75 1.46 -9.01
N VAL A 66 -1.72 1.00 -9.80
CA VAL A 66 -2.08 1.58 -11.10
C VAL A 66 -3.59 1.69 -11.20
N ARG A 67 -4.09 2.45 -12.18
CA ARG A 67 -5.53 2.55 -12.46
C ARG A 67 -5.80 2.62 -13.94
N SER A 68 -6.98 2.14 -14.33
CA SER A 68 -7.59 2.38 -15.63
C SER A 68 -8.96 3.00 -15.40
N GLY A 69 -9.13 4.26 -15.83
CA GLY A 69 -10.27 5.08 -15.44
C GLY A 69 -10.41 5.18 -13.92
N THR A 70 -11.56 4.77 -13.39
CA THR A 70 -11.87 4.74 -11.95
C THR A 70 -11.55 3.41 -11.28
N THR A 71 -11.07 2.41 -12.03
CA THR A 71 -10.75 1.08 -11.48
C THR A 71 -9.29 1.01 -11.09
N TYR A 72 -9.02 0.56 -9.87
CA TYR A 72 -7.69 0.42 -9.31
C TYR A 72 -7.18 -1.02 -9.40
N TYR A 73 -5.89 -1.14 -9.62
CA TYR A 73 -5.16 -2.39 -9.72
C TYR A 73 -3.81 -2.26 -9.04
N PHE A 74 -3.18 -3.39 -8.77
CA PHE A 74 -1.75 -3.43 -8.58
C PHE A 74 -1.11 -4.40 -9.56
N VAL A 75 0.14 -4.10 -9.89
CA VAL A 75 1.00 -4.95 -10.72
C VAL A 75 1.99 -5.67 -9.82
N THR A 76 2.23 -6.95 -10.12
CA THR A 76 3.30 -7.77 -9.53
C THR A 76 3.87 -8.69 -10.62
N ALA A 77 4.73 -9.64 -10.27
CA ALA A 77 5.28 -10.59 -11.21
C ALA A 77 4.24 -11.63 -11.68
N GLY A 78 4.38 -12.12 -12.91
CA GLY A 78 3.51 -13.13 -13.50
C GLY A 78 3.64 -14.47 -12.78
N HIS A 79 4.88 -14.87 -12.46
CA HIS A 79 5.15 -16.09 -11.70
C HIS A 79 4.57 -16.03 -10.27
N CYS A 80 4.40 -14.84 -9.71
CA CYS A 80 3.68 -14.66 -8.45
C CYS A 80 2.19 -14.94 -8.66
N THR A 81 1.58 -14.30 -9.67
CA THR A 81 0.16 -14.49 -9.97
C THR A 81 -0.20 -15.86 -10.53
N SER A 82 0.75 -16.72 -10.90
CA SER A 82 0.46 -18.13 -11.20
C SER A 82 0.20 -18.97 -9.95
N VAL A 83 0.63 -18.52 -8.76
CA VAL A 83 0.42 -19.25 -7.50
C VAL A 83 -1.05 -19.21 -7.06
N GLY A 84 -1.75 -18.10 -7.32
CA GLY A 84 -3.16 -17.95 -6.94
C GLY A 84 -3.82 -16.74 -7.59
N SER A 85 -5.16 -16.78 -7.63
CA SER A 85 -5.98 -15.71 -8.19
C SER A 85 -6.34 -14.63 -7.17
N THR A 86 -6.62 -14.99 -5.92
CA THR A 86 -6.94 -14.05 -4.84
C THR A 86 -5.70 -13.67 -4.05
N TRP A 87 -5.58 -12.38 -3.73
CA TRP A 87 -4.43 -11.80 -3.05
C TRP A 87 -4.83 -11.07 -1.77
N TYR A 88 -3.95 -11.11 -0.77
CA TYR A 88 -4.19 -10.65 0.58
C TYR A 88 -3.06 -9.75 1.09
N ALA A 89 -3.41 -8.85 2.01
CA ALA A 89 -2.47 -7.92 2.66
C ALA A 89 -1.69 -8.56 3.82
N ASP A 90 -2.18 -9.71 4.31
CA ASP A 90 -1.63 -10.42 5.45
C ASP A 90 -1.42 -11.90 5.14
N SER A 91 -0.48 -12.51 5.86
CA SER A 91 -0.15 -13.94 5.73
C SER A 91 -1.24 -14.88 6.23
N ALA A 92 -2.22 -14.39 6.99
CA ALA A 92 -3.33 -15.20 7.49
C ALA A 92 -4.46 -15.33 6.45
N GLY A 93 -4.40 -14.62 5.33
CA GLY A 93 -5.39 -14.70 4.25
C GLY A 93 -6.73 -14.07 4.63
N THR A 94 -6.73 -13.04 5.47
CA THR A 94 -7.97 -12.44 6.01
C THR A 94 -8.34 -11.10 5.36
N SER A 95 -7.35 -10.30 4.96
CA SER A 95 -7.54 -8.98 4.36
C SER A 95 -7.37 -9.06 2.84
N VAL A 96 -8.48 -9.30 2.13
CA VAL A 96 -8.48 -9.43 0.66
C VAL A 96 -8.10 -8.09 0.01
N LEU A 97 -7.01 -8.10 -0.76
CA LEU A 97 -6.62 -6.99 -1.62
C LEU A 97 -7.42 -7.00 -2.92
N GLY A 98 -7.59 -8.17 -3.54
CA GLY A 98 -8.14 -8.23 -4.89
C GLY A 98 -8.01 -9.59 -5.57
N THR A 99 -8.37 -9.60 -6.86
CA THR A 99 -8.33 -10.80 -7.72
C THR A 99 -7.59 -10.52 -9.03
N ARG A 100 -6.78 -11.49 -9.46
CA ARG A 100 -6.03 -11.47 -10.72
C ARG A 100 -6.97 -11.29 -11.91
N THR A 101 -6.67 -10.32 -12.76
CA THR A 101 -7.40 -10.01 -13.99
C THR A 101 -6.54 -10.13 -15.26
N GLY A 102 -5.22 -10.17 -15.10
CA GLY A 102 -4.27 -10.44 -16.19
C GLY A 102 -2.99 -11.05 -15.65
N SER A 103 -2.31 -11.85 -16.46
CA SER A 103 -1.01 -12.43 -16.14
C SER A 103 -0.34 -12.92 -17.42
N SER A 104 0.99 -12.88 -17.46
CA SER A 104 1.79 -13.51 -18.51
C SER A 104 3.04 -14.09 -17.85
N PHE A 105 3.17 -15.42 -17.92
CA PHE A 105 4.31 -16.23 -17.48
C PHE A 105 4.09 -17.70 -17.92
N PRO A 106 5.10 -18.42 -18.48
CA PRO A 106 6.43 -17.93 -18.86
C PRO A 106 6.41 -17.06 -20.14
N GLY A 107 7.51 -16.35 -20.42
CA GLY A 107 7.65 -15.42 -21.55
C GLY A 107 7.85 -13.99 -21.08
N ASN A 108 6.76 -13.32 -20.71
CA ASN A 108 6.84 -12.11 -19.88
C ASN A 108 6.73 -12.51 -18.39
N ASP A 109 6.90 -11.54 -17.49
CA ASP A 109 6.74 -11.75 -16.05
C ASP A 109 5.97 -10.61 -15.41
N PHE A 110 4.68 -10.52 -15.72
CA PHE A 110 3.77 -9.55 -15.08
C PHE A 110 2.43 -10.19 -14.72
N GLY A 111 1.84 -9.67 -13.65
CA GLY A 111 0.51 -10.01 -13.15
C GLY A 111 -0.23 -8.75 -12.75
N ILE A 112 -1.53 -8.70 -13.03
CA ILE A 112 -2.42 -7.57 -12.76
C ILE A 112 -3.53 -8.06 -11.85
N VAL A 113 -3.65 -7.45 -10.67
CA VAL A 113 -4.67 -7.78 -9.68
C VAL A 113 -5.57 -6.56 -9.51
N ARG A 114 -6.87 -6.74 -9.69
CA ARG A 114 -7.86 -5.69 -9.50
C ARG A 114 -8.20 -5.61 -8.01
N TYR A 115 -8.12 -4.40 -7.46
CA TYR A 115 -8.47 -4.14 -6.07
C TYR A 115 -9.95 -4.40 -5.77
N THR A 116 -10.23 -4.83 -4.55
CA THR A 116 -11.52 -4.58 -3.91
C THR A 116 -11.62 -3.09 -3.54
N SER A 117 -12.82 -2.50 -3.56
CA SER A 117 -12.99 -1.04 -3.48
C SER A 117 -12.65 -0.41 -2.13
N SER A 118 -12.32 -1.19 -1.10
CA SER A 118 -12.16 -0.72 0.29
C SER A 118 -10.72 -0.60 0.77
N VAL A 119 -9.72 -0.98 -0.03
CA VAL A 119 -8.31 -0.99 0.38
C VAL A 119 -7.59 0.29 -0.06
N SER A 120 -6.85 0.93 0.83
CA SER A 120 -6.01 2.08 0.45
C SER A 120 -4.82 1.65 -0.41
N HIS A 121 -4.69 2.25 -1.59
CA HIS A 121 -3.70 1.92 -2.62
C HIS A 121 -2.99 3.20 -3.09
N PRO A 122 -2.08 3.77 -2.28
CA PRO A 122 -1.37 5.01 -2.61
C PRO A 122 -0.37 4.80 -3.76
N SER A 123 -0.19 5.82 -4.60
CA SER A 123 0.94 5.88 -5.53
C SER A 123 2.22 6.20 -4.75
N ALA A 124 2.83 5.20 -4.15
CA ALA A 124 4.03 5.33 -3.33
C ALA A 124 4.87 4.04 -3.32
N VAL A 125 6.14 4.18 -2.94
CA VAL A 125 7.04 3.07 -2.60
C VAL A 125 7.23 3.04 -1.09
N TYR A 126 7.21 1.85 -0.50
CA TYR A 126 7.51 1.62 0.90
C TYR A 126 9.02 1.62 1.16
N THR A 127 9.48 2.55 2.00
CA THR A 127 10.91 2.74 2.30
C THR A 127 11.32 2.32 3.71
N TYR A 128 10.37 1.85 4.52
CA TYR A 128 10.50 1.52 5.95
C TYR A 128 11.28 2.56 6.81
N PRO A 129 10.66 3.20 7.82
CA PRO A 129 9.27 3.09 8.24
C PRO A 129 8.33 4.04 7.45
N GLY A 130 8.71 4.48 6.25
CA GLY A 130 8.00 5.52 5.49
C GLY A 130 7.45 5.11 4.13
N LEU A 131 6.86 6.09 3.47
CA LEU A 131 6.45 6.05 2.06
C LEU A 131 7.15 7.17 1.29
N LEU A 132 7.65 6.85 0.11
CA LEU A 132 8.09 7.81 -0.90
C LEU A 132 7.00 7.94 -1.96
N ALA A 133 6.39 9.12 -2.07
CA ALA A 133 5.33 9.38 -3.03
C ALA A 133 5.84 9.30 -4.47
N ILE A 134 5.06 8.65 -5.35
CA ILE A 134 5.27 8.66 -6.79
C ILE A 134 4.36 9.74 -7.37
N ASN A 135 4.93 10.89 -7.69
CA ASN A 135 4.18 12.06 -8.18
C ASN A 135 3.93 12.04 -9.69
N GLY A 136 4.54 11.10 -10.41
CA GLY A 136 4.36 10.92 -11.83
C GLY A 136 5.14 9.69 -12.32
N ALA A 137 4.65 9.08 -13.38
CA ALA A 137 5.42 8.13 -14.16
C ALA A 137 5.93 8.85 -15.41
N SER A 138 7.24 9.01 -15.54
CA SER A 138 7.85 9.51 -16.78
C SER A 138 8.17 8.33 -17.67
N VAL A 139 7.69 8.36 -18.89
CA VAL A 139 8.09 7.42 -19.94
C VAL A 139 9.02 8.19 -20.87
N THR A 140 10.33 8.05 -20.65
CA THR A 140 11.34 8.52 -21.60
C THR A 140 11.59 7.38 -22.56
N ILE A 141 10.95 7.41 -23.74
CA ILE A 141 11.28 6.51 -24.85
C ILE A 141 12.32 7.23 -25.71
N PRO A 142 13.50 6.62 -25.99
CA PRO A 142 14.41 7.11 -27.02
C PRO A 142 13.84 6.92 -28.44
#